data_AF-A0A933YFM2-F1
#
_entry.id   AF-A0A933YFM2-F1
#
_cell.length_a   1.000
_cell.length_b   1.000
_cell.length_c   1.000
_cell.angle_alpha   90.00
_cell.angle_beta   90.00
_cell.angle_gamma   90.00
#
_symmetry.space_group_name_H-M   'P 1'
#
loop_
_entity.id
_entity.type
_entity.pdbx_description
1 polymer ?
#
loop_
_entity_poly.entity_id
_entity_poly.type
_entity_poly.pdbx_seq_one_letter_code
_entity_poly.pdbx_strand_id
1 'polypeptide(L)'
;MSMKKNKPKVDSHAIEYLDDEERGLIESFEKSNVKIKPISEKKKKYWQQIAANSIAQRKKKALNVRLGEGDIELIKQKAARKGLPYQTLISSVIHQYATDQLGERQSAIPLI
;
A
#
# COMPACT_ATOMS: atom_id res chain seq x y z
N MET A 1 -53.86 -6.97 -0.91
CA MET A 1 -52.64 -7.75 -0.62
C MET A 1 -51.95 -8.06 -1.94
N SER A 2 -50.83 -7.42 -2.25
CA SER A 2 -49.78 -7.91 -3.18
C SER A 2 -48.73 -6.82 -3.37
N MET A 3 -47.64 -6.93 -2.63
CA MET A 3 -46.44 -6.11 -2.83
C MET A 3 -45.65 -6.70 -4.01
N LYS A 4 -45.54 -5.93 -5.10
CA LYS A 4 -44.60 -6.18 -6.20
C LYS A 4 -43.17 -6.17 -5.63
N LYS A 5 -42.53 -7.34 -5.53
CA LYS A 5 -41.07 -7.42 -5.32
C LYS A 5 -40.40 -7.39 -6.69
N ASN A 6 -40.02 -6.20 -7.14
CA ASN A 6 -39.05 -6.04 -8.22
C ASN A 6 -37.71 -6.60 -7.73
N LYS A 7 -37.27 -7.72 -8.29
CA LYS A 7 -35.89 -8.19 -8.12
C LYS A 7 -34.97 -7.29 -8.96
N PRO A 8 -33.83 -6.84 -8.41
CA PRO A 8 -32.87 -6.04 -9.18
C PRO A 8 -32.32 -6.88 -10.34
N LYS A 9 -32.33 -6.31 -11.54
CA LYS A 9 -31.65 -6.88 -12.71
C LYS A 9 -30.16 -6.91 -12.39
N VAL A 10 -29.59 -8.10 -12.34
CA VAL A 10 -28.14 -8.28 -12.24
C VAL A 10 -27.62 -8.15 -13.67
N ASP A 11 -26.83 -7.11 -13.91
CA ASP A 11 -26.36 -6.75 -15.24
C ASP A 11 -25.52 -7.89 -15.85
N SER A 12 -25.95 -8.37 -17.00
CA SER A 12 -25.25 -9.34 -17.84
C SER A 12 -24.00 -8.69 -18.44
N HIS A 13 -22.88 -8.74 -17.73
CA HIS A 13 -21.57 -8.59 -18.37
C HIS A 13 -21.22 -9.95 -18.99
N ALA A 14 -21.30 -10.04 -20.31
CA ALA A 14 -20.72 -11.16 -21.04
C ALA A 14 -19.21 -11.14 -20.73
N ILE A 15 -18.70 -12.20 -20.09
CA ILE A 15 -17.26 -12.38 -19.92
C ILE A 15 -16.73 -12.72 -21.31
N GLU A 16 -16.26 -11.70 -22.02
CA GLU A 16 -15.55 -11.85 -23.27
C GLU A 16 -14.13 -12.29 -22.92
N TYR A 17 -13.81 -13.56 -23.17
CA TYR A 17 -12.49 -14.13 -22.91
C TYR A 17 -11.45 -13.45 -23.82
N LEU A 18 -10.32 -12.97 -23.28
CA LEU A 18 -9.28 -12.32 -24.09
C LEU A 18 -8.55 -13.32 -25.00
N ASP A 19 -8.43 -14.57 -24.57
CA ASP A 19 -7.79 -15.65 -25.32
C ASP A 19 -8.26 -17.05 -24.89
N ASP A 20 -7.78 -18.06 -25.62
CA ASP A 20 -8.09 -19.48 -25.37
C ASP A 20 -7.49 -20.00 -24.05
N GLU A 21 -6.44 -19.36 -23.52
CA GLU A 21 -5.82 -19.73 -22.24
C GLU A 21 -6.72 -19.31 -21.06
N GLU A 22 -7.27 -18.08 -21.09
CA GLU A 22 -8.24 -17.60 -20.10
C GLU A 22 -9.51 -18.45 -20.09
N ARG A 23 -9.98 -18.85 -21.27
CA ARG A 23 -11.14 -19.72 -21.41
C ARG A 23 -10.88 -21.09 -20.78
N GLY A 24 -9.73 -21.69 -21.09
CA GLY A 24 -9.32 -22.97 -20.50
C GLY A 24 -9.13 -22.89 -18.98
N LEU A 25 -8.65 -21.75 -18.47
CA LEU A 25 -8.51 -21.51 -17.03
C LEU A 25 -9.88 -21.41 -16.34
N ILE A 26 -10.84 -20.69 -16.92
CA ILE A 26 -12.19 -20.56 -16.34
C ILE A 26 -12.94 -21.89 -16.40
N GLU A 27 -12.87 -22.60 -17.51
CA GLU A 27 -13.54 -23.89 -17.66
C GLU A 27 -12.93 -24.97 -16.75
N SER A 28 -11.61 -24.97 -16.58
CA SER A 28 -10.94 -25.85 -15.61
C SER A 28 -11.27 -25.45 -14.17
N PHE A 29 -11.43 -24.16 -13.88
CA PHE A 29 -11.85 -23.68 -12.56
C PHE A 29 -13.28 -24.07 -12.24
N GLU A 30 -14.21 -23.99 -13.20
CA GLU A 30 -15.61 -24.43 -13.03
C GLU A 30 -15.76 -25.94 -12.92
N LYS A 31 -14.98 -26.71 -13.70
CA LYS A 31 -14.95 -28.19 -13.61
C LYS A 31 -14.23 -28.66 -12.34
N SER A 32 -13.24 -27.92 -11.88
CA SER A 32 -12.60 -28.17 -10.60
C SER A 32 -13.57 -27.76 -9.49
N ASN A 33 -14.11 -28.75 -8.78
CA ASN A 33 -15.03 -28.52 -7.67
C ASN A 33 -14.24 -27.98 -6.45
N VAL A 34 -13.52 -26.87 -6.63
CA VAL A 34 -12.69 -26.20 -5.63
C VAL A 34 -13.65 -25.63 -4.61
N LYS A 35 -13.91 -26.44 -3.58
CA LYS A 35 -14.59 -25.99 -2.38
C LYS A 35 -13.74 -24.90 -1.77
N ILE A 36 -14.10 -23.64 -2.03
CA ILE A 36 -13.55 -22.47 -1.35
C ILE A 36 -13.79 -22.71 0.13
N LYS A 37 -12.75 -23.17 0.85
CA LYS A 37 -12.87 -23.37 2.29
C LYS A 37 -13.17 -22.00 2.90
N PRO A 38 -14.28 -21.84 3.64
CA PRO A 38 -14.59 -20.57 4.26
C PRO A 38 -13.41 -20.18 5.14
N ILE A 39 -12.87 -18.98 4.91
CA ILE A 39 -11.76 -18.47 5.69
C ILE A 39 -12.21 -18.45 7.16
N SER A 40 -11.41 -19.04 8.05
CA SER A 40 -11.72 -19.03 9.49
C SER A 40 -11.98 -17.59 9.95
N GLU A 41 -12.99 -17.37 10.79
CA GLU A 41 -13.33 -16.05 11.35
C GLU A 41 -12.10 -15.32 11.92
N LYS A 42 -11.17 -16.06 12.53
CA LYS A 42 -9.90 -15.52 13.05
C LYS A 42 -9.03 -14.93 11.94
N LYS A 43 -8.93 -15.62 10.80
CA LYS A 43 -8.11 -15.20 9.67
C LYS A 43 -8.77 -14.04 8.91
N LYS A 44 -10.11 -14.02 8.83
CA LYS A 44 -10.86 -12.85 8.33
C LYS A 44 -10.59 -11.60 9.16
N LYS A 45 -10.71 -11.70 10.50
CA LYS A 45 -10.41 -10.59 11.42
C LYS A 45 -8.96 -10.13 11.31
N TYR A 46 -8.01 -11.07 11.21
CA TYR A 46 -6.59 -10.74 11.01
C TYR A 46 -6.37 -9.90 9.74
N TRP A 47 -6.88 -10.33 8.59
CA TRP A 47 -6.75 -9.58 7.35
C TRP A 47 -7.47 -8.23 7.39
N GLN A 48 -8.64 -8.15 8.03
CA GLN A 48 -9.36 -6.89 8.24
C GLN A 48 -8.56 -5.91 9.11
N GLN A 49 -7.88 -6.39 10.15
CA GLN A 49 -7.03 -5.55 11.00
C GLN A 49 -5.81 -5.03 10.25
N ILE A 50 -5.14 -5.87 9.46
CA ILE A 50 -4.01 -5.45 8.62
C ILE A 50 -4.46 -4.39 7.59
N ALA A 51 -5.61 -4.62 6.94
CA ALA A 51 -6.18 -3.66 6.01
C ALA A 51 -6.49 -2.31 6.70
N ALA A 52 -7.14 -2.34 7.87
CA ALA A 52 -7.47 -1.16 8.65
C ALA A 52 -6.22 -0.37 9.09
N ASN A 53 -5.18 -1.08 9.56
CA ASN A 53 -3.92 -0.47 9.97
C ASN A 53 -3.20 0.19 8.78
N SER A 54 -3.22 -0.44 7.61
CA SER A 54 -2.64 0.15 6.40
C SER A 54 -3.35 1.44 5.97
N ILE A 55 -4.67 1.50 6.15
CA ILE A 55 -5.48 2.67 5.82
C ILE A 55 -5.20 3.80 6.81
N ALA A 56 -5.08 3.48 8.10
CA ALA A 56 -4.75 4.46 9.13
C ALA A 56 -3.36 5.10 8.90
N GLN A 57 -2.35 4.31 8.53
CA GLN A 57 -1.00 4.79 8.23
C GLN A 57 -0.93 5.65 6.94
N ARG A 58 -1.90 5.51 6.02
CA ARG A 58 -1.96 6.31 4.78
C ARG A 58 -2.59 7.69 4.97
N LYS A 59 -3.17 8.00 6.15
CA LYS A 59 -3.70 9.34 6.43
C LYS A 59 -2.54 10.33 6.53
N LYS A 60 -2.34 11.12 5.47
CA LYS A 60 -1.32 12.18 5.42
C LYS A 60 -1.93 13.49 5.91
N LYS A 61 -1.20 14.21 6.76
CA LYS A 61 -1.51 15.59 7.15
C LYS A 61 -0.42 16.51 6.58
N ALA A 62 -0.82 17.65 6.01
CA ALA A 62 0.13 18.63 5.51
C ALA A 62 0.81 19.37 6.68
N LEU A 63 2.12 19.58 6.55
CA LEU A 63 2.94 20.36 7.47
C LEU A 63 3.74 21.37 6.65
N ASN A 64 3.56 22.66 6.93
CA ASN A 64 4.34 23.73 6.30
C ASN A 64 5.48 24.14 7.24
N VAL A 65 6.72 24.06 6.76
CA VAL A 65 7.92 24.42 7.52
C VAL A 65 8.77 25.34 6.67
N ARG A 66 9.21 26.46 7.25
CA ARG A 66 10.21 27.34 6.64
C ARG A 66 11.60 26.86 7.03
N LEU A 67 12.49 26.73 6.06
CA LEU A 67 13.88 26.31 6.23
C LEU A 67 14.79 27.39 5.63
N GLY A 68 16.02 27.48 6.15
CA GLY A 68 17.04 28.33 5.54
C GLY A 68 17.38 27.85 4.13
N GLU A 69 17.71 28.78 3.23
CA GLU A 69 18.04 28.44 1.84
C GLU A 69 19.27 27.53 1.74
N GLY A 70 20.31 27.80 2.55
CA GLY A 70 21.50 26.94 2.62
C GLY A 70 21.20 25.52 3.09
N ASP A 71 20.27 25.34 4.03
CA ASP A 71 19.86 24.01 4.49
C ASP A 71 19.13 23.24 3.39
N ILE A 72 18.27 23.91 2.64
CA ILE A 72 17.55 23.32 1.49
C ILE A 72 18.55 22.80 0.46
N GLU A 73 19.60 23.58 0.18
CA GLU A 73 20.61 23.19 -0.80
C GLU A 73 21.44 21.98 -0.33
N LEU A 74 21.86 21.97 0.94
CA LEU A 74 22.55 20.82 1.54
C LEU A 74 21.68 19.56 1.53
N ILE A 75 20.37 19.68 1.81
CA ILE A 75 19.44 18.56 1.75
C ILE A 75 19.28 18.06 0.32
N LYS A 76 19.16 18.95 -0.67
CA LYS A 76 19.10 18.58 -2.09
C LYS A 76 20.34 17.79 -2.52
N GLN A 77 21.53 18.24 -2.12
CA GLN A 77 22.77 17.52 -2.42
C GLN A 77 22.80 16.13 -1.78
N LYS A 78 22.41 16.00 -0.50
CA LYS A 78 22.33 14.70 0.19
C LYS A 78 21.29 13.77 -0.45
N ALA A 79 20.16 14.31 -0.89
CA ALA A 79 19.10 13.55 -1.55
C ALA A 79 19.55 13.04 -2.92
N ALA A 80 20.22 13.89 -3.72
CA ALA A 80 20.80 13.52 -5.00
C ALA A 80 21.83 12.39 -4.88
N ARG A 81 22.72 12.46 -3.87
CA ARG A 81 23.67 11.37 -3.58
C ARG A 81 22.99 10.04 -3.25
N LYS A 82 21.81 10.08 -2.63
CA LYS A 82 21.00 8.90 -2.30
C LYS A 82 20.05 8.49 -3.43
N GLY A 83 20.01 9.21 -4.54
CA GLY A 83 19.06 8.97 -5.65
C GLY A 83 17.60 9.20 -5.26
N LEU A 84 17.32 10.04 -4.26
CA LEU A 84 15.98 10.29 -3.74
C LEU A 84 15.55 11.75 -3.97
N PRO A 85 14.24 12.02 -4.15
CA PRO A 85 13.73 13.38 -4.06
C PRO A 85 14.01 13.99 -2.68
N TYR A 86 14.37 15.27 -2.63
CA TYR A 86 14.68 15.95 -1.35
C TYR A 86 13.49 15.96 -0.39
N GLN A 87 12.26 16.07 -0.90
CA GLN A 87 11.04 15.97 -0.08
C GLN A 87 10.88 14.59 0.54
N THR A 88 11.24 13.52 -0.19
CA THR A 88 11.21 12.14 0.30
C THR A 88 12.26 11.94 1.39
N LEU A 89 13.47 12.49 1.20
CA LEU A 89 14.51 12.46 2.22
C LEU A 89 14.05 13.16 3.51
N ILE A 90 13.49 14.37 3.40
CA ILE A 90 12.95 15.11 4.54
C ILE A 90 11.87 14.30 5.26
N SER A 91 10.91 13.74 4.50
CA SER A 91 9.83 12.93 5.05
C SER A 91 10.36 11.69 5.79
N SER A 92 11.38 11.05 5.23
CA SER A 92 12.01 9.87 5.83
C SER A 92 12.73 10.20 7.14
N VAL A 93 13.46 11.32 7.19
CA VAL A 93 14.15 11.78 8.42
C VAL A 93 13.13 12.13 9.51
N ILE A 94 12.05 12.84 9.17
CA ILE A 94 10.99 13.15 10.13
C ILE A 94 10.35 11.87 10.67
N HIS A 95 10.09 10.89 9.79
CA HIS A 95 9.54 9.61 10.21
C HIS A 95 10.49 8.86 11.15
N GLN A 96 11.75 8.71 10.77
CA GLN A 96 12.78 8.05 11.60
C GLN A 96 12.96 8.73 12.96
N TYR A 97 12.92 10.07 12.99
CA TYR A 97 12.96 10.84 14.22
C TYR A 97 11.73 10.59 15.10
N ALA A 98 10.53 10.57 14.52
CA ALA A 98 9.29 10.31 15.26
C ALA A 98 9.17 8.87 15.78
N THR A 99 9.89 7.92 15.18
CA THR A 99 9.90 6.51 15.60
C THR A 99 11.12 6.14 16.45
N ASP A 100 11.91 7.12 16.93
CA ASP A 100 13.15 6.92 17.69
C ASP A 100 14.20 6.04 16.97
N GLN A 101 14.13 5.97 15.64
CA GLN A 101 15.07 5.23 14.78
C GLN A 101 16.23 6.10 14.29
N LEU A 102 16.22 7.39 14.63
CA LEU A 102 17.27 8.33 14.25
C LEU A 102 18.46 8.24 15.24
N GLY A 103 19.16 7.11 15.21
CA GLY A 103 20.29 6.83 16.10
C GLY A 103 21.26 5.86 15.46
N GLU A 104 22.30 6.39 14.84
CA GLU A 104 23.68 5.91 14.94
C GLU A 104 24.54 6.80 14.04
N ARG A 105 25.41 7.58 14.69
CA ARG A 105 26.57 8.15 14.01
C ARG A 105 27.35 6.96 13.46
N GLN A 106 27.52 6.91 12.14
CA GLN A 106 28.64 6.20 11.54
C GLN A 106 29.88 6.74 12.22
N SER A 107 30.39 5.98 13.20
CA SER A 107 31.69 6.21 13.79
C SER A 107 32.66 6.26 12.62
N ALA A 108 33.34 7.39 12.51
CA ALA A 108 34.45 7.57 11.61
C ALA A 108 35.34 6.32 11.71
N ILE A 109 35.50 5.62 10.58
CA ILE A 109 36.59 4.66 10.45
C ILE A 109 37.85 5.51 10.68
N PRO A 110 38.63 5.27 11.75
CA PRO A 110 39.89 5.96 11.91
C PRO A 110 40.79 5.46 10.79
N LEU A 111 41.33 6.38 10.00
CA LEU A 111 42.44 6.12 9.09
C LEU A 111 43.59 5.52 9.91
N ILE A 112 43.88 4.24 9.67
CA ILE A 112 45.18 3.62 9.91
C ILE A 112 45.69 3.21 8.54
#